data_AF-W1EWD1-F1
#
_entry.id   AF-W1EWD1-F1
#
_cell.length_a   1.000
_cell.length_b   1.000
_cell.length_c   1.000
_cell.angle_alpha   90.00
_cell.angle_beta   90.00
_cell.angle_gamma   90.00
#
_symmetry.space_group_name_H-M   'P 1'
#
loop_
_entity.id
_entity.type
_entity.pdbx_description
1 polymer ?
#
loop_
_entity_poly.entity_id
_entity_poly.type
_entity_poly.pdbx_seq_one_letter_code
_entity_poly.pdbx_strand_id
1 'polypeptide(L)'
;MMTSFTRIIIVFGLLRNALGTPSAPPNQVLLGLALFLTFFIMSPVIDKIYVDAYQPFSEEKISMQEALEKGAQPLREFMLRQTREADLGLFARLANTGPLQGPEAVPMRILLPAYVTSELKTAFQIGFTIFIPFLIIDLVIASVLMALGMMMVPPRHHCSAL
;
A
#
# COMPACT_ATOMS: atom_id res chain seq x y z
N MET A 1 5.52 0.30 7.26
CA MET A 1 6.02 0.08 5.88
C MET A 1 6.21 -1.39 5.53
N MET A 2 6.52 -2.30 6.46
CA MET A 2 6.64 -3.75 6.17
C MET A 2 5.29 -4.50 6.05
N THR A 3 4.18 -3.77 6.04
CA THR A 3 2.82 -4.31 6.05
C THR A 3 2.04 -3.79 4.84
N SER A 4 0.77 -4.19 4.69
CA SER A 4 -0.12 -3.73 3.61
C SER A 4 -0.52 -2.25 3.70
N PHE A 5 -0.20 -1.57 4.80
CA PHE A 5 -0.59 -0.18 5.07
C PHE A 5 -0.26 0.79 3.93
N THR A 6 0.95 0.70 3.38
CA THR A 6 1.46 1.64 2.36
C THR A 6 0.59 1.64 1.10
N ARG A 7 0.13 0.47 0.64
CA ARG A 7 -0.74 0.37 -0.52
C ARG A 7 -2.09 1.01 -0.27
N ILE A 8 -2.68 0.71 0.88
CA ILE A 8 -4.04 1.15 1.22
C ILE A 8 -4.09 2.67 1.35
N ILE A 9 -3.16 3.28 2.09
CA ILE A 9 -3.18 4.73 2.32
C ILE A 9 -2.95 5.52 1.02
N ILE A 10 -2.13 5.02 0.11
CA ILE A 10 -1.88 5.66 -1.19
C ILE A 10 -3.11 5.56 -2.09
N VAL A 11 -3.73 4.38 -2.19
CA VAL A 11 -4.95 4.20 -2.98
C VAL A 11 -6.07 5.11 -2.46
N PHE A 12 -6.26 5.19 -1.15
CA PHE A 12 -7.24 6.10 -0.54
C PHE A 12 -6.91 7.58 -0.77
N GLY A 13 -5.64 7.96 -0.71
CA GLY A 13 -5.20 9.32 -1.03
C GLY A 13 -5.49 9.70 -2.48
N LEU A 14 -5.23 8.80 -3.42
CA LEU A 14 -5.53 8.99 -4.84
C LEU A 14 -7.04 9.03 -5.10
N LEU A 15 -7.81 8.16 -4.46
CA LEU A 15 -9.27 8.15 -4.54
C LEU A 15 -9.87 9.47 -4.05
N ARG A 16 -9.40 10.03 -2.92
CA ARG A 16 -9.87 11.33 -2.44
C ARG A 16 -9.67 12.43 -3.48
N ASN A 17 -8.51 12.47 -4.12
CA ASN A 17 -8.24 13.46 -5.17
C ASN A 17 -9.15 13.27 -6.39
N ALA A 18 -9.54 12.03 -6.69
CA ALA A 18 -10.44 11.70 -7.79
C ALA A 18 -11.88 12.19 -7.57
N LEU A 19 -12.33 12.28 -6.31
CA LEU A 19 -13.70 12.72 -5.98
C LEU A 19 -13.93 14.23 -6.21
N GLY A 20 -12.89 15.01 -6.49
CA GLY A 20 -13.01 16.45 -6.71
C GLY A 20 -13.33 17.27 -5.46
N THR A 21 -13.47 16.64 -4.28
CA THR A 21 -13.73 17.28 -2.98
C THR A 21 -12.48 17.30 -2.11
N PRO A 22 -11.79 18.45 -1.93
CA PRO A 22 -10.48 18.48 -1.23
C PRO A 22 -10.55 18.12 0.25
N SER A 23 -11.71 18.30 0.88
CA SER A 23 -11.91 18.21 2.34
C SER A 23 -12.55 16.90 2.82
N ALA A 24 -13.17 16.13 1.93
CA ALA A 24 -13.85 14.89 2.27
C ALA A 24 -13.28 13.73 1.43
N PRO A 25 -12.89 12.59 2.05
CA PRO A 25 -12.84 12.30 3.49
C PRO A 25 -11.63 12.93 4.22
N PRO A 26 -11.74 13.24 5.53
CA PRO A 26 -10.62 13.76 6.33
C PRO A 26 -9.42 12.79 6.42
N ASN A 27 -8.20 13.33 6.52
CA ASN A 27 -6.97 12.52 6.65
C ASN A 27 -7.04 11.50 7.81
N GLN A 28 -7.63 11.89 8.94
CA GLN A 28 -7.78 11.02 10.11
C GLN A 28 -8.67 9.81 9.82
N VAL A 29 -9.75 10.00 9.04
CA VAL A 29 -10.65 8.91 8.63
C VAL A 29 -9.91 7.96 7.69
N LEU A 30 -9.18 8.48 6.71
CA LEU A 30 -8.40 7.64 5.79
C LEU A 30 -7.31 6.85 6.52
N LEU A 31 -6.62 7.49 7.48
CA LEU A 31 -5.62 6.85 8.31
C LEU A 31 -6.23 5.73 9.15
N GLY A 32 -7.36 6.00 9.82
CA GLY A 32 -8.08 5.01 10.62
C GLY A 32 -8.54 3.81 9.79
N LEU A 33 -9.18 4.06 8.65
CA LEU A 33 -9.61 3.01 7.71
C LEU A 33 -8.42 2.19 7.20
N ALA A 34 -7.33 2.83 6.80
CA ALA A 34 -6.14 2.15 6.33
C ALA A 34 -5.53 1.25 7.41
N LEU A 35 -5.50 1.72 8.66
CA LEU A 35 -4.95 0.98 9.79
C LEU A 35 -5.84 -0.21 10.17
N PHE A 36 -7.17 -0.03 10.22
CA PHE A 36 -8.11 -1.14 10.43
C PHE A 36 -8.00 -2.23 9.37
N LEU A 37 -7.98 -1.85 8.09
CA LEU A 37 -7.78 -2.80 7.00
C LEU A 37 -6.40 -3.47 7.04
N THR A 38 -5.37 -2.75 7.49
CA THR A 38 -4.04 -3.32 7.70
C THR A 38 -4.11 -4.44 8.74
N PHE A 39 -4.72 -4.22 9.90
CA PHE A 39 -4.86 -5.28 10.92
C PHE A 39 -5.68 -6.45 10.40
N PHE A 40 -6.78 -6.19 9.69
CA PHE A 40 -7.60 -7.24 9.11
C PHE A 40 -6.81 -8.12 8.12
N ILE A 41 -6.05 -7.51 7.21
CA ILE A 41 -5.22 -8.24 6.23
C ILE A 41 -4.03 -8.93 6.90
N MET A 42 -3.46 -8.31 7.94
CA MET A 42 -2.27 -8.81 8.64
C MET A 42 -2.59 -9.82 9.75
N SER A 43 -3.86 -10.08 10.07
CA SER A 43 -4.28 -11.06 11.09
C SER A 43 -3.47 -12.37 11.05
N PRO A 44 -3.37 -13.10 9.92
CA PRO A 44 -2.63 -14.38 9.89
C PRO A 44 -1.12 -14.24 10.13
N VAL A 45 -0.55 -13.07 9.87
CA VAL A 45 0.87 -12.80 10.14
C VAL A 45 1.07 -12.48 11.62
N ILE A 46 0.16 -11.69 12.21
CA ILE A 46 0.17 -11.36 13.63
C ILE A 46 -0.02 -12.62 14.47
N ASP A 47 -0.95 -13.51 14.09
CA ASP A 47 -1.20 -14.77 14.78
C ASP A 47 0.04 -15.66 14.81
N LYS A 48 0.76 -15.78 13.68
CA LYS A 48 2.03 -16.52 13.62
C LYS A 48 3.09 -15.89 14.53
N ILE A 49 3.27 -14.57 14.48
CA ILE A 49 4.23 -13.87 15.36
C ILE A 49 3.88 -14.09 16.83
N TYR A 50 2.59 -14.10 17.16
CA TYR A 50 2.14 -14.31 18.54
C TYR A 50 2.53 -15.70 19.04
N VAL A 51 2.23 -16.75 18.28
CA VAL A 51 2.50 -18.15 18.66
C VAL A 51 3.99 -18.47 18.62
N ASP A 52 4.71 -18.05 17.57
CA ASP A 52 6.07 -18.49 17.31
C ASP A 52 7.15 -17.65 18.01
N ALA A 53 6.83 -16.38 18.34
CA ALA A 53 7.78 -15.45 18.94
C ALA A 53 7.31 -14.91 20.30
N TYR A 54 6.10 -14.35 20.38
CA TYR A 54 5.67 -13.65 21.60
C TYR A 54 5.41 -14.59 22.78
N GLN A 55 4.63 -15.66 22.58
CA GLN A 55 4.32 -16.63 23.62
C GLN A 55 5.57 -17.31 24.21
N PRO A 56 6.47 -17.91 23.41
CA PRO A 56 7.67 -18.53 23.95
C PRO A 56 8.63 -17.51 24.59
N PHE A 57 8.65 -16.26 24.13
CA PHE A 57 9.43 -15.20 24.77
C PHE A 57 8.84 -14.81 26.14
N SER A 58 7.52 -14.67 26.24
CA SER A 58 6.83 -14.37 27.51
C SER A 58 6.94 -15.50 28.53
N GLU A 59 7.13 -16.73 28.07
CA GLU A 59 7.38 -17.91 28.91
C GLU A 59 8.88 -18.12 29.20
N GLU A 60 9.74 -17.16 28.84
CA GLU A 60 11.20 -17.18 29.00
C GLU A 60 11.88 -18.41 28.34
N LYS A 61 11.23 -19.03 27.36
CA LYS A 61 11.73 -20.22 26.64
C LYS A 61 12.75 -19.88 25.56
N ILE A 62 12.70 -18.66 25.03
CA ILE A 62 13.60 -18.18 23.97
C ILE A 62 14.19 -16.82 24.35
N SER A 63 15.40 -16.56 23.85
CA SER A 63 16.02 -15.24 23.98
C SER A 63 15.34 -14.20 23.08
N MET A 64 15.54 -12.91 23.40
CA MET A 64 15.04 -11.81 22.57
C MET A 64 15.57 -11.88 21.11
N GLN A 65 16.81 -12.33 20.91
CA GLN A 65 17.39 -12.49 19.57
C GLN A 65 16.65 -13.57 18.77
N GLU A 66 16.36 -14.70 19.38
CA GLU A 66 15.63 -15.80 18.72
C GLU A 66 14.17 -15.42 18.47
N ALA A 67 13.54 -14.68 19.39
CA ALA A 67 12.19 -14.14 19.20
C ALA A 67 12.12 -13.19 18.00
N LEU A 68 13.14 -12.33 17.82
CA LEU A 68 13.23 -11.43 16.66
C LEU A 68 13.44 -12.20 15.35
N GLU A 69 14.29 -13.23 15.34
CA GLU A 69 14.50 -14.07 14.15
C GLU A 69 13.22 -14.80 13.75
N LYS A 70 12.55 -15.46 14.70
CA LYS A 70 11.28 -16.17 14.45
C LYS A 70 10.17 -15.21 14.06
N GLY A 71 10.06 -14.05 14.71
CA GLY A 71 9.07 -13.02 14.38
C GLY A 71 9.30 -12.36 13.01
N ALA A 72 10.54 -12.30 12.53
CA ALA A 72 10.88 -11.75 11.23
C ALA A 72 10.52 -12.69 10.06
N GLN A 73 10.48 -14.01 10.28
CA GLN A 73 10.14 -14.99 9.25
C GLN A 73 8.76 -14.78 8.61
N PRO A 74 7.64 -14.68 9.36
CA PRO A 74 6.33 -14.51 8.75
C PRO A 74 6.18 -13.14 8.05
N LEU A 75 6.85 -12.09 8.54
CA LEU A 75 6.92 -10.80 7.84
C LEU A 75 7.68 -10.91 6.51
N ARG A 76 8.80 -11.64 6.51
CA ARG A 76 9.60 -11.90 5.31
C ARG A 76 8.80 -12.68 4.27
N GLU A 77 8.11 -13.75 4.68
CA GLU A 77 7.22 -14.53 3.82
C GLU A 77 6.11 -13.66 3.21
N PHE A 78 5.48 -12.82 4.03
CA PHE A 78 4.45 -11.89 3.58
C PHE A 78 4.98 -10.92 2.50
N MET A 79 6.14 -10.31 2.75
CA MET A 79 6.77 -9.39 1.79
C MET A 79 7.19 -10.10 0.50
N LEU A 80 7.80 -11.29 0.59
CA LEU A 80 8.22 -12.05 -0.59
C LEU A 80 7.04 -12.41 -1.50
N ARG A 81 5.89 -12.77 -0.93
CA ARG A 81 4.67 -13.08 -1.71
C ARG A 81 4.11 -11.88 -2.48
N GLN A 82 4.37 -10.66 -2.01
CA GLN A 82 3.85 -9.43 -2.62
C GLN A 82 4.90 -8.69 -3.48
N THR A 83 6.18 -8.98 -3.27
CA THR A 83 7.27 -8.34 -4.01
C THR A 83 7.37 -8.95 -5.40
N ARG A 84 7.47 -8.10 -6.43
CA ARG A 84 7.64 -8.56 -7.80
C ARG A 84 9.07 -9.06 -8.01
N GLU A 85 9.22 -10.17 -8.73
CA GLU A 85 10.54 -10.73 -9.05
C GLU A 85 11.45 -9.73 -9.78
N ALA A 86 10.87 -8.90 -10.64
CA ALA A 86 11.60 -7.84 -11.36
C ALA A 86 12.18 -6.78 -10.40
N ASP A 87 11.41 -6.35 -9.40
CA ASP A 87 11.84 -5.34 -8.43
C ASP A 87 12.89 -5.97 -7.47
N LEU A 88 12.67 -7.21 -7.04
CA LEU A 88 13.64 -7.97 -6.24
C LEU A 88 14.97 -8.16 -6.98
N GLY A 89 14.91 -8.55 -8.26
CA GLY A 89 16.08 -8.73 -9.11
C GLY A 89 16.85 -7.44 -9.36
N LEU A 90 16.15 -6.30 -9.49
CA LEU A 90 16.77 -4.98 -9.59
C LEU A 90 17.60 -4.67 -8.34
N PHE A 91 17.01 -4.79 -7.16
CA PHE A 91 17.73 -4.49 -5.90
C PHE A 91 18.85 -5.50 -5.60
N ALA A 92 18.69 -6.77 -5.97
CA ALA A 92 19.76 -7.76 -5.86
C ALA A 92 20.98 -7.41 -6.72
N ARG A 93 20.74 -6.95 -7.98
CA ARG A 93 21.79 -6.47 -8.89
C ARG A 93 22.47 -5.21 -8.35
N LEU A 94 21.69 -4.23 -7.88
CA LEU A 94 22.23 -3.00 -7.30
C LEU A 94 23.10 -3.27 -6.05
N ALA A 95 22.72 -4.26 -5.25
CA ALA A 95 23.47 -4.68 -4.08
C ALA A 95 24.70 -5.56 -4.41
N ASN A 96 24.97 -5.86 -5.69
CA ASN A 96 26.01 -6.79 -6.15
C ASN A 96 26.01 -8.11 -5.36
N THR A 97 24.82 -8.59 -5.02
CA THR A 97 24.70 -9.87 -4.32
C THR A 97 24.84 -10.96 -5.38
N GLY A 98 25.70 -11.95 -5.13
CA GLY A 98 25.86 -13.09 -6.05
C GLY A 98 24.54 -13.85 -6.29
N PRO A 99 24.57 -14.95 -7.07
CA PRO A 99 23.37 -15.73 -7.35
C PRO A 99 22.66 -16.14 -6.05
N LEU A 100 21.43 -15.65 -5.87
CA LEU A 100 20.61 -16.01 -4.70
C LEU A 100 20.01 -17.40 -4.93
N GLN A 101 20.26 -18.33 -4.01
CA GLN A 101 19.82 -19.74 -4.12
C GLN A 101 18.33 -19.95 -3.82
N GLY A 102 17.56 -18.87 -3.67
CA GLY A 102 16.11 -18.91 -3.47
C GLY A 102 15.56 -17.60 -2.88
N PRO A 103 14.23 -17.43 -2.85
CA PRO A 103 13.57 -16.25 -2.26
C PRO A 103 13.92 -16.05 -0.79
N GLU A 104 14.25 -17.14 -0.10
CA GLU A 104 14.55 -17.16 1.32
C GLU A 104 15.97 -16.67 1.66
N ALA A 105 16.90 -16.77 0.71
CA ALA A 105 18.26 -16.30 0.88
C ALA A 105 18.38 -14.76 0.78
N VAL A 106 17.28 -14.06 0.45
CA VAL A 106 17.25 -12.61 0.27
C VAL A 106 17.43 -11.92 1.63
N PRO A 107 18.50 -11.13 1.81
CA PRO A 107 18.68 -10.31 3.01
C PRO A 107 17.56 -9.28 3.17
N MET A 108 17.11 -9.03 4.40
CA MET A 108 16.04 -8.07 4.70
C MET A 108 16.33 -6.66 4.16
N ARG A 109 17.61 -6.25 4.13
CA ARG A 109 18.07 -4.96 3.56
C ARG A 109 17.78 -4.78 2.06
N ILE A 110 17.62 -5.88 1.32
CA ILE A 110 17.28 -5.89 -0.12
C ILE A 110 15.77 -6.05 -0.27
N LEU A 111 15.17 -6.92 0.52
CA LEU A 111 13.73 -7.20 0.46
C LEU A 111 12.88 -5.97 0.80
N LEU A 112 13.25 -5.23 1.85
CA LEU A 112 12.47 -4.08 2.32
C LEU A 112 12.32 -2.97 1.26
N PRO A 113 13.40 -2.46 0.62
CA PRO A 113 13.25 -1.47 -0.43
C PRO A 113 12.56 -2.04 -1.68
N ALA A 114 12.82 -3.30 -2.04
CA ALA A 114 12.13 -3.95 -3.16
C ALA A 114 10.62 -4.06 -2.94
N TYR A 115 10.21 -4.47 -1.74
CA TYR A 115 8.81 -4.55 -1.34
C TYR A 115 8.13 -3.17 -1.40
N VAL A 116 8.75 -2.13 -0.82
CA VAL A 116 8.17 -0.77 -0.84
C VAL A 116 7.99 -0.29 -2.28
N THR A 117 8.97 -0.50 -3.17
CA THR A 117 8.84 -0.12 -4.59
C THR A 117 7.72 -0.92 -5.29
N SER A 118 7.61 -2.22 -5.05
CA SER A 118 6.52 -3.05 -5.59
C SER A 118 5.14 -2.60 -5.09
N GLU A 119 5.02 -2.26 -3.80
CA GLU A 119 3.78 -1.74 -3.20
C GLU A 119 3.39 -0.39 -3.79
N LEU A 120 4.34 0.53 -3.92
CA LEU A 120 4.12 1.84 -4.53
C LEU A 120 3.61 1.68 -5.96
N LYS A 121 4.31 0.90 -6.78
CA LYS A 121 3.91 0.65 -8.17
C LYS A 121 2.50 0.09 -8.27
N THR A 122 2.18 -0.90 -7.44
CA THR A 122 0.85 -1.52 -7.42
C THR A 122 -0.22 -0.55 -6.93
N ALA A 123 0.07 0.25 -5.90
CA ALA A 123 -0.85 1.28 -5.40
C ALA A 123 -1.15 2.35 -6.45
N PHE A 124 -0.14 2.82 -7.19
CA PHE A 124 -0.32 3.77 -8.29
C PHE A 124 -1.11 3.15 -9.46
N GLN A 125 -0.87 1.87 -9.79
CA GLN A 125 -1.65 1.17 -10.82
C GLN A 125 -3.14 1.08 -10.45
N ILE A 126 -3.43 0.70 -9.20
CA ILE A 126 -4.80 0.66 -8.68
C ILE A 126 -5.41 2.06 -8.70
N GLY A 127 -4.70 3.05 -8.14
CA GLY A 127 -5.17 4.42 -8.07
C GLY A 127 -5.48 5.01 -9.45
N PHE A 128 -4.60 4.78 -10.43
CA PHE A 128 -4.84 5.23 -11.81
C PHE A 128 -6.05 4.55 -12.44
N THR A 129 -6.20 3.23 -12.25
CA THR A 129 -7.35 2.47 -12.76
C THR A 129 -8.67 2.99 -12.19
N ILE A 130 -8.68 3.35 -10.90
CA ILE A 130 -9.82 3.98 -10.24
C ILE A 130 -10.05 5.41 -10.74
N PHE A 131 -8.99 6.14 -11.08
CA PHE A 131 -9.05 7.55 -11.50
C PHE A 131 -9.65 7.74 -12.91
N ILE A 132 -9.39 6.81 -13.84
CA ILE A 132 -9.85 6.88 -15.24
C ILE A 132 -11.36 7.17 -15.39
N PRO A 133 -12.29 6.43 -14.75
CA PRO A 133 -13.72 6.69 -14.92
C PRO A 133 -14.14 8.08 -14.45
N PHE A 134 -13.57 8.59 -13.35
CA PHE A 134 -13.86 9.95 -12.86
C PHE A 134 -13.40 11.02 -13.85
N LEU A 135 -12.20 10.83 -14.43
CA LEU A 135 -11.66 11.73 -15.46
C LEU A 135 -12.58 11.77 -16.69
N ILE A 136 -13.09 10.62 -17.13
CA ILE A 136 -14.04 10.55 -18.26
C ILE A 136 -15.30 11.34 -17.95
N ILE A 137 -15.87 11.18 -16.75
CA ILE A 137 -17.07 11.93 -16.32
C ILE A 137 -16.79 13.44 -16.32
N ASP A 138 -15.67 13.87 -15.74
CA ASP A 138 -15.28 15.28 -15.69
C ASP A 138 -15.13 15.88 -17.08
N LEU A 139 -14.50 15.15 -18.02
CA LEU A 139 -14.32 15.61 -19.40
C LEU A 139 -15.67 15.73 -20.13
N VAL A 140 -16.56 14.75 -19.94
CA VAL A 140 -17.90 14.76 -20.54
C VAL A 140 -18.72 15.94 -20.01
N ILE A 141 -18.77 16.13 -18.69
CA ILE A 141 -19.51 17.25 -18.07
C ILE A 141 -18.96 18.59 -18.55
N ALA A 142 -17.63 18.76 -18.60
CA ALA A 142 -17.01 19.98 -19.10
C ALA A 142 -17.39 20.26 -20.57
N SER A 143 -17.39 19.23 -21.43
CA SER A 143 -17.77 19.38 -22.84
C SER A 143 -19.24 19.79 -23.03
N VAL A 144 -20.15 19.24 -22.22
CA VAL A 144 -21.58 19.58 -22.26
C VAL A 144 -21.82 21.00 -21.75
N LEU A 145 -21.17 21.41 -20.64
CA LEU A 145 -21.30 22.77 -20.11
C LEU A 145 -20.77 23.83 -21.08
N MET A 146 -19.65 23.55 -21.77
CA MET A 146 -19.10 24.43 -22.81
C MET A 146 -20.05 24.54 -24.02
N ALA A 147 -20.70 23.44 -24.42
CA ALA A 147 -21.66 23.43 -25.53
C ALA A 147 -22.94 24.25 -25.23
N LEU A 148 -23.33 24.36 -23.95
CA LEU A 148 -24.47 25.18 -23.52
C LEU A 148 -24.17 26.69 -23.44
N GLY A 149 -22.95 27.12 -23.79
CA GLY A 149 -22.58 28.54 -23.83
C GLY A 149 -22.30 29.18 -22.46
N MET A 150 -22.24 28.39 -21.39
CA MET A 150 -21.92 28.87 -20.04
C MET A 150 -20.41 29.01 -19.83
N MET A 151 -19.75 29.84 -20.65
CA MET A 151 -18.29 30.09 -20.57
C MET A 151 -17.83 30.70 -19.22
N MET A 152 -18.76 31.18 -18.39
CA MET A 152 -18.48 31.86 -17.12
C MET A 152 -19.07 31.15 -15.89
N VAL A 153 -19.24 29.82 -15.92
CA VAL A 153 -19.55 29.05 -14.71
C VAL A 153 -18.35 28.14 -14.41
N PRO A 154 -17.59 28.37 -13.32
CA PRO A 154 -16.45 27.52 -12.99
C PRO A 154 -16.95 26.08 -12.72
N PRO A 155 -16.45 25.07 -13.43
CA PRO A 155 -17.01 23.71 -13.43
C PRO A 155 -16.90 22.95 -12.09
N ARG A 156 -16.27 23.53 -11.06
CA ARG A 156 -16.02 22.85 -9.77
C ARG A 156 -17.09 23.07 -8.69
N HIS A 157 -18.10 23.94 -8.91
CA HIS A 157 -19.00 24.37 -7.84
C HIS A 157 -20.42 23.77 -7.84
N HIS A 158 -20.77 22.87 -8.78
CA HIS A 158 -22.14 22.35 -8.86
C HIS A 158 -22.46 21.14 -7.96
N CYS A 159 -21.49 20.55 -7.24
CA CYS A 159 -21.77 19.40 -6.37
C CYS A 159 -22.01 19.76 -4.89
N SER A 160 -22.15 21.05 -4.53
CA SER A 160 -22.35 21.53 -3.14
C SER A 160 -23.76 22.07 -2.86
N ALA A 161 -24.70 21.95 -3.80
CA ALA A 161 -26.04 22.55 -3.68
C ALA A 161 -27.20 21.55 -3.88
N LEU A 162 -26.94 20.25 -3.78
CA LEU A 162 -27.95 19.19 -3.65
C LEU A 162 -27.58 18.28 -2.49
#